data_AF-A0A947RCT4-F1
#
_entry.id   AF-A0A947RCT4-F1
#
_cell.length_a   1.000
_cell.length_b   1.000
_cell.length_c   1.000
_cell.angle_alpha   90.00
_cell.angle_beta   90.00
_cell.angle_gamma   90.00
#
_symmetry.space_group_name_H-M   'P 1'
#
loop_
_entity.id
_entity.type
_entity.pdbx_description
1 polymer ?
#
loop_
_entity_poly.entity_id
_entity_poly.type
_entity_poly.pdbx_seq_one_letter_code
_entity_poly.pdbx_strand_id
1 'polypeptide(L)' 'MLILTDEDIREDIRGFERRIQGAKANLAALPATAGTLQTQQNLKEKGRILTSEIEHVKRLIGIAEETLTDA' A
#
# COMPACT_ATOMS: atom_id res chain seq x y z
N MET A 1 -10.57 18.54 21.99
CA MET A 1 -10.08 18.73 20.61
C MET A 1 -8.75 18.01 20.54
N LEU A 2 -8.65 16.92 19.77
CA LEU A 2 -7.36 16.26 19.57
C LEU A 2 -6.53 17.18 18.67
N ILE A 3 -5.36 17.60 19.12
CA ILE A 3 -4.42 18.33 18.28
C ILE A 3 -3.60 17.27 17.55
N LEU A 4 -3.75 17.20 16.24
CA LEU A 4 -2.91 16.36 15.41
C LEU A 4 -1.52 17.00 15.36
N THR A 5 -0.49 16.23 15.70
CA THR A 5 0.90 16.67 15.70
C THR A 5 1.63 16.14 14.48
N ASP A 6 2.74 16.78 14.10
CA ASP A 6 3.63 16.28 13.06
C ASP A 6 4.13 14.86 13.36
N GLU A 7 4.29 14.50 14.64
CA GLU A 7 4.70 13.15 15.02
C GLU A 7 3.61 12.12 14.70
N ASP A 8 2.34 12.46 14.92
CA ASP A 8 1.21 11.59 14.53
C ASP A 8 1.21 11.36 13.01
N ILE A 9 1.43 12.41 12.22
CA ILE A 9 1.50 12.31 10.76
C ILE A 9 2.69 11.44 10.32
N ARG A 10 3.85 11.58 10.97
CA ARG A 10 5.02 10.73 10.71
C ARG A 10 4.81 9.28 11.11
N GLU A 11 4.06 9.01 12.18
CA GLU A 11 3.67 7.65 12.55
C GLU A 11 2.74 7.02 11.51
N ASP A 12 1.77 7.79 10.98
CA ASP A 12 0.88 7.36 9.92
C ASP A 12 1.66 7.03 8.64
N ILE A 13 2.60 7.90 8.23
CA ILE A 13 3.49 7.63 7.08
C ILE A 13 4.24 6.30 7.29
N ARG A 14 4.86 6.08 8.45
CA ARG A 14 5.53 4.80 8.78
C ARG A 14 4.57 3.61 8.75
N GLY A 15 3.32 3.80 9.15
CA GLY A 15 2.25 2.81 9.03
C GLY A 15 1.94 2.46 7.57
N PHE A 16 1.79 3.48 6.72
CA PHE A 16 1.56 3.34 5.30
C PHE A 16 2.73 2.67 4.57
N GLU A 17 3.96 3.04 4.89
CA GLU A 17 5.15 2.38 4.34
C GLU A 17 5.18 0.89 4.66
N ARG A 18 4.87 0.50 5.91
CA ARG A 18 4.76 -0.91 6.30
C ARG A 18 3.68 -1.65 5.49
N ARG A 19 2.53 -1.01 5.25
CA ARG A 19 1.47 -1.58 4.40
C ARG A 19 1.94 -1.79 2.96
N ILE A 20 2.66 -0.82 2.38
CA ILE A 20 3.26 -0.95 1.05
C ILE A 20 4.25 -2.13 1.01
N GLN A 21 5.11 -2.27 2.02
CA GLN A 21 6.06 -3.39 2.06
C GLN A 21 5.35 -4.75 2.15
N GLY A 22 4.29 -4.85 2.97
CA GLY A 22 3.46 -6.05 3.05
C GLY A 22 2.80 -6.39 1.71
N ALA A 23 2.20 -5.40 1.03
CA ALA A 23 1.59 -5.60 -0.28
C ALA A 23 2.61 -6.03 -1.35
N LYS A 24 3.81 -5.44 -1.35
CA LYS A 24 4.91 -5.85 -2.25
C LYS A 24 5.37 -7.28 -1.97
N ALA A 25 5.52 -7.66 -0.70
CA ALA A 25 5.89 -9.02 -0.33
C ALA A 25 4.83 -10.04 -0.79
N ASN A 26 3.55 -9.71 -0.60
CA ASN A 26 2.44 -10.54 -1.08
C ASN A 26 2.43 -10.66 -2.61
N LEU A 27 2.73 -9.57 -3.33
CA LEU A 27 2.82 -9.56 -4.78
C LEU A 27 3.97 -10.47 -5.26
N ALA A 28 5.15 -10.37 -4.63
CA ALA A 28 6.30 -11.19 -4.93
C ALA A 28 6.09 -12.68 -4.59
N ALA A 29 5.24 -12.96 -3.59
CA ALA A 29 4.87 -14.33 -3.21
C ALA A 29 3.80 -14.96 -4.11
N LEU A 30 3.21 -14.21 -5.06
CA LEU A 30 2.24 -14.78 -5.99
C LEU A 30 2.93 -15.81 -6.91
N PRO A 31 2.37 -17.02 -7.05
CA PRO A 31 2.95 -18.04 -7.92
C PRO A 31 2.95 -17.59 -9.39
N ALA A 32 4.07 -17.79 -10.07
CA ALA A 32 4.26 -17.40 -11.48
C ALA A 32 3.41 -18.22 -12.46
N THR A 33 3.03 -19.44 -12.07
CA THR A 33 2.27 -20.38 -12.90
C THR A 33 1.05 -20.90 -12.15
N ALA A 34 -0.06 -21.02 -12.86
CA ALA A 34 -1.31 -21.55 -12.33
C ALA A 34 -1.67 -22.85 -13.05
N GLY A 35 -2.10 -23.88 -12.31
CA GLY A 35 -2.48 -25.17 -12.89
C GLY A 35 -3.81 -25.15 -13.66
N THR A 36 -4.60 -24.08 -13.52
CA THR A 36 -5.89 -23.92 -14.22
C THR A 36 -6.09 -22.47 -14.65
N LEU A 37 -6.93 -22.25 -15.67
CA LEU A 37 -7.36 -20.91 -16.11
C LEU A 37 -8.03 -20.11 -14.99
N GLN A 38 -8.86 -20.75 -14.16
CA GLN A 38 -9.50 -20.10 -13.01
C GLN A 38 -8.46 -19.60 -12.01
N THR A 39 -7.46 -20.43 -11.69
CA THR A 39 -6.38 -20.02 -10.79
C THR A 39 -5.57 -18.87 -11.40
N GLN A 40 -5.32 -18.89 -12.71
CA GLN A 40 -4.59 -17.82 -13.39
C GLN A 40 -5.34 -16.48 -13.32
N GLN A 41 -6.65 -16.49 -13.55
CA GLN A 41 -7.49 -15.29 -13.41
C GLN A 41 -7.50 -14.77 -11.98
N ASN A 42 -7.61 -15.66 -10.99
CA ASN A 42 -7.57 -15.28 -9.57
C ASN A 42 -6.21 -14.66 -9.19
N LEU A 43 -5.10 -15.20 -9.70
CA LEU A 43 -3.76 -14.63 -9.45
C LEU A 43 -3.60 -13.26 -10.10
N LYS A 44 -4.10 -13.08 -11.32
CA LYS A 44 -4.09 -11.78 -12.01
C LYS A 44 -4.89 -10.74 -11.24
N GLU A 45 -6.09 -11.08 -10.77
CA GLU A 45 -6.92 -10.17 -9.99
C GLU A 45 -6.28 -9.83 -8.64
N LYS A 46 -5.73 -10.82 -7.93
CA LYS A 46 -4.96 -10.57 -6.71
C LYS A 46 -3.78 -9.63 -6.94
N GLY A 47 -3.03 -9.82 -8.02
CA GLY A 47 -1.93 -8.92 -8.40
C GLY A 47 -2.41 -7.50 -8.66
N ARG A 48 -3.54 -7.34 -9.37
CA ARG A 48 -4.17 -6.04 -9.63
C ARG A 48 -4.59 -5.33 -8.34
N ILE A 49 -5.23 -6.06 -7.42
CA ILE A 49 -5.66 -5.53 -6.11
C ILE A 49 -4.46 -5.04 -5.31
N LEU A 50 -3.41 -5.85 -5.18
CA LEU A 50 -2.21 -5.49 -4.42
C LEU A 50 -1.49 -4.28 -5.04
N THR A 51 -1.44 -4.21 -6.37
CA THR A 51 -0.85 -3.06 -7.07
C THR A 51 -1.67 -1.78 -6.83
N SER A 52 -2.99 -1.87 -6.93
CA SER A 52 -3.89 -0.76 -6.64
C SER A 52 -3.80 -0.29 -5.18
N GLU A 53 -3.62 -1.20 -4.23
CA GLU A 53 -3.40 -0.85 -2.83
C GLU A 53 -2.09 -0.07 -2.67
N ILE A 54 -0.99 -0.54 -3.25
CA ILE A 54 0.30 0.16 -3.20
C ILE A 54 0.17 1.59 -3.74
N GLU A 55 -0.47 1.75 -4.89
CA GLU A 55 -0.68 3.07 -5.50
C GLU A 55 -1.55 3.98 -4.63
N HIS A 56 -2.63 3.45 -4.07
CA HIS A 56 -3.50 4.20 -3.18
C HIS A 56 -2.75 4.67 -1.93
N VAL A 57 -2.02 3.77 -1.27
CA VAL A 57 -1.26 4.10 -0.06
C VAL A 57 -0.14 5.09 -0.34
N LYS A 58 0.54 5.01 -1.50
CA LYS A 58 1.52 6.02 -1.92
C LYS A 58 0.90 7.42 -2.04
N ARG A 59 -0.33 7.53 -2.56
CA ARG A 59 -1.03 8.82 -2.64
C ARG A 59 -1.34 9.38 -1.25
N LEU A 60 -1.71 8.53 -0.29
CA LEU A 60 -1.94 8.94 1.09
C LEU A 60 -0.66 9.45 1.76
N ILE A 61 0.48 8.79 1.51
CA ILE A 61 1.78 9.27 1.98
C ILE A 61 2.07 10.65 1.40
N GLY A 62 1.88 10.86 0.09
CA GLY A 62 2.10 12.16 -0.53
C GLY A 62 1.27 13.29 0.11
N ILE A 63 -0.01 13.04 0.38
CA ILE A 63 -0.89 14.00 1.08
C ILE A 63 -0.37 14.30 2.51
N ALA A 64 0.07 13.27 3.23
CA ALA A 64 0.63 13.42 4.56
C ALA A 64 1.95 14.21 4.56
N GLU A 65 2.82 13.98 3.57
CA GLU A 65 4.07 14.71 3.37
C GLU A 65 3.85 16.18 2.99
N GLU A 66 2.86 16.45 2.13
CA GLU A 66 2.42 17.82 1.80
C GLU A 66 1.98 18.56 3.07
N THR A 67 1.19 17.90 3.92
CA THR A 67 0.72 18.47 5.19
C THR A 67 1.88 18.82 6.14
N LEU A 68 2.95 18.02 6.16
CA LEU A 68 4.14 18.30 6.98
C LEU A 68 5.03 19.41 6.41
N THR A 69 4.91 19.70 5.11
CA THR A 69 5.72 20.72 4.44
C THR A 69 5.07 22.11 4.52
N ASP A 70 3.73 22.15 4.57
CA ASP A 70 2.92 23.37 4.65
C ASP A 70 2.69 23.87 6.10
N ALA A 71 3.18 23.14 7.12
CA ALA A 71 3.08 23.46 8.55
C ALA A 71 4.28 24.26 9.08
#